data_AF-A0A5J4P4N2-F1
#
_entry.id   AF-A0A5J4P4N2-F1
#
_cell.length_a   1.000
_cell.length_b   1.000
_cell.length_c   1.000
_cell.angle_alpha   90.00
_cell.angle_beta   90.00
_cell.angle_gamma   90.00
#
_symmetry.space_group_name_H-M   'P 1'
#
loop_
_entity.id
_entity.type
_entity.pdbx_description
1 polymer ?
#
loop_
_entity_poly.entity_id
_entity_poly.type
_entity_poly.pdbx_seq_one_letter_code
_entity_poly.pdbx_strand_id
1 'polypeptide(L)'
;AKNSYIPALTALLEMVKKSDGEFKVAFSISGVALEQLEIYAPAVLDLLHQLNDTGCCEFLAEPYSHGLSSLTNDECFKEDVLRQAAKMKELFGKKPKIFRNSSLIYSDDIGATVASMGFKGMLTEGAKQILGWKSPHYVYHCCQAPSLKLLLRDYKLSDDIRSRCSNSMW
;
A
#
# COMPACT_ATOMS: atom_id res chain seq x y z
N ALA A 1 -8.95 -0.38 16.92
CA ALA A 1 -8.63 -1.82 16.76
C ALA A 1 -9.87 -2.72 16.70
N LYS A 2 -10.67 -2.83 17.78
CA LYS A 2 -11.76 -3.82 17.90
C LYS A 2 -12.92 -3.68 16.89
N ASN A 3 -13.23 -2.46 16.46
CA ASN A 3 -14.40 -2.20 15.59
C ASN A 3 -14.06 -2.12 14.10
N SER A 4 -12.78 -2.25 13.71
CA SER A 4 -12.35 -2.05 12.32
C SER A 4 -11.25 -3.02 11.93
N TYR A 5 -10.03 -2.85 12.44
CA TYR A 5 -8.88 -3.67 12.04
C TYR A 5 -9.06 -5.16 12.34
N ILE A 6 -9.48 -5.51 13.55
CA ILE A 6 -9.65 -6.92 13.92
C ILE A 6 -10.73 -7.60 13.05
N PRO A 7 -11.97 -7.06 12.96
CA PRO A 7 -13.00 -7.65 12.10
C PRO A 7 -12.57 -7.76 10.63
N ALA A 8 -11.95 -6.70 10.08
CA ALA A 8 -11.52 -6.68 8.69
C ALA A 8 -10.42 -7.73 8.42
N LEU A 9 -9.38 -7.78 9.25
CA LEU A 9 -8.28 -8.74 9.06
C LEU A 9 -8.74 -10.18 9.26
N THR A 10 -9.64 -10.45 10.22
CA THR A 10 -10.23 -11.78 10.40
C THR A 10 -11.02 -12.19 9.16
N ALA A 11 -11.87 -11.32 8.62
CA ALA A 11 -12.63 -11.60 7.40
C ALA A 11 -11.70 -11.88 6.20
N LEU A 12 -10.67 -11.06 6.01
CA LEU A 12 -9.68 -11.27 4.94
C LEU A 12 -8.93 -12.59 5.12
N LEU A 13 -8.54 -12.94 6.34
CA LEU A 13 -7.86 -14.21 6.64
C LEU A 13 -8.76 -15.41 6.33
N GLU A 14 -10.05 -15.34 6.67
CA GLU A 14 -11.01 -16.38 6.29
C GLU A 14 -11.17 -16.49 4.77
N MET A 15 -11.26 -15.37 4.05
CA MET A 15 -11.36 -15.37 2.59
C MET A 15 -10.13 -16.02 1.95
N VAL A 16 -8.93 -15.65 2.40
CA VAL A 16 -7.67 -16.26 1.94
C VAL A 16 -7.72 -17.78 2.16
N LYS A 17 -8.07 -18.24 3.37
CA LYS A 17 -8.13 -19.68 3.70
C LYS A 17 -9.18 -20.44 2.87
N LYS A 18 -10.34 -19.83 2.59
CA LYS A 18 -11.42 -20.45 1.80
C LYS A 18 -11.12 -20.46 0.29
N SER A 19 -10.26 -19.55 -0.17
CA SER A 19 -9.93 -19.40 -1.59
C SER A 19 -8.83 -20.32 -2.10
N ASP A 20 -8.28 -21.21 -1.27
CA ASP A 20 -7.13 -22.06 -1.61
C ASP A 20 -5.94 -21.27 -2.22
N GLY A 21 -5.74 -20.04 -1.74
CA GLY A 21 -4.67 -19.15 -2.17
C GLY A 21 -4.92 -18.33 -3.45
N GLU A 22 -6.12 -18.38 -4.02
CA GLU A 22 -6.51 -17.53 -5.15
C GLU A 22 -6.72 -16.07 -4.72
N PHE A 23 -7.32 -15.85 -3.54
CA PHE A 23 -7.55 -14.51 -3.02
C PHE A 23 -6.28 -13.96 -2.36
N LYS A 24 -5.84 -12.79 -2.83
CA LYS A 24 -4.62 -12.13 -2.37
C LYS A 24 -4.89 -10.69 -1.99
N VAL A 25 -4.15 -10.21 -1.00
CA VAL A 25 -4.30 -8.87 -0.43
C VAL A 25 -2.96 -8.18 -0.32
N ALA A 26 -2.97 -6.85 -0.45
CA ALA A 26 -1.81 -6.01 -0.17
C ALA A 26 -2.17 -4.97 0.90
N PHE A 27 -1.31 -4.79 1.90
CA PHE A 27 -1.51 -3.79 2.96
C PHE A 27 -0.45 -2.69 2.88
N SER A 28 -0.90 -1.46 3.09
CA SER A 28 -0.03 -0.30 3.33
C SER A 28 -0.25 0.14 4.77
N ILE A 29 0.80 0.09 5.58
CA ILE A 29 0.78 0.52 6.98
C ILE A 29 2.01 1.40 7.22
N SER A 30 1.81 2.62 7.70
CA SER A 30 2.91 3.53 8.01
C SER A 30 3.73 3.03 9.21
N GLY A 31 4.99 3.45 9.28
CA GLY A 31 5.88 3.08 10.38
C GLY A 31 5.33 3.54 11.74
N VAL A 32 4.80 4.77 11.79
CA VAL A 32 4.14 5.28 13.00
C VAL A 32 2.91 4.45 13.38
N ALA A 33 2.13 3.95 12.42
CA ALA A 33 1.00 3.09 12.74
C ALA A 33 1.46 1.73 13.28
N LEU A 34 2.54 1.16 12.75
CA LEU A 34 3.12 -0.08 13.26
C LEU A 34 3.58 0.06 14.72
N GLU A 35 4.31 1.12 15.05
CA GLU A 35 4.74 1.40 16.44
C GLU A 35 3.55 1.50 17.40
N GLN A 36 2.47 2.15 16.97
CA GLN A 36 1.25 2.25 17.77
C GLN A 36 0.55 0.89 17.92
N LEU A 37 0.56 0.06 16.88
CA LEU A 37 -0.03 -1.28 16.95
C LEU A 37 0.78 -2.21 17.89
N GLU A 38 2.11 -2.11 17.91
CA GLU A 38 2.98 -2.87 18.83
C GLU A 38 2.62 -2.61 20.29
N ILE A 39 2.35 -1.35 20.64
CA ILE A 39 2.08 -0.94 22.03
C ILE A 39 0.61 -1.18 22.41
N TYR A 40 -0.32 -0.77 21.56
CA TYR A 40 -1.73 -0.63 21.94
C TYR A 40 -2.65 -1.71 21.37
N ALA A 41 -2.21 -2.45 20.35
CA ALA A 41 -3.07 -3.42 19.68
C ALA A 41 -2.28 -4.62 19.10
N PRO A 42 -1.50 -5.36 19.92
CA PRO A 42 -0.70 -6.49 19.45
C PRO A 42 -1.52 -7.56 18.73
N ALA A 43 -2.79 -7.77 19.13
CA ALA A 43 -3.70 -8.69 18.45
C ALA A 43 -3.94 -8.35 16.95
N VAL A 44 -3.78 -7.09 16.55
CA VAL A 44 -3.84 -6.69 15.13
C VAL A 44 -2.57 -7.15 14.41
N LEU A 45 -1.40 -6.99 15.02
CA LEU A 45 -0.13 -7.50 14.47
C LEU A 45 -0.15 -9.01 14.34
N ASP A 46 -0.68 -9.73 15.34
CA ASP A 46 -0.82 -11.20 15.29
C ASP A 46 -1.65 -11.66 14.08
N LEU A 47 -2.72 -10.93 13.73
CA LEU A 47 -3.51 -11.21 12.54
C LEU A 47 -2.75 -10.89 11.25
N LEU A 48 -1.97 -9.81 11.23
CA LEU A 48 -1.10 -9.48 10.10
C LEU A 48 -0.01 -10.54 9.88
N HIS A 49 0.55 -11.09 10.96
CA HIS A 49 1.47 -12.23 10.90
C HIS A 49 0.78 -13.47 10.34
N GLN A 50 -0.41 -13.83 10.84
CA GLN A 50 -1.18 -14.95 10.29
C GLN A 50 -1.47 -14.80 8.79
N LEU A 51 -1.84 -13.59 8.35
CA LEU A 51 -2.02 -13.27 6.94
C LEU A 51 -0.70 -13.38 6.16
N ASN A 52 0.40 -12.88 6.71
CA ASN A 52 1.72 -12.97 6.11
C ASN A 52 2.16 -14.42 5.86
N ASP A 53 1.89 -15.30 6.83
CA ASP A 53 2.26 -16.72 6.83
C ASP A 53 1.48 -17.52 5.78
N THR A 54 0.29 -17.06 5.37
CA THR A 54 -0.45 -17.68 4.25
C THR A 54 0.24 -17.54 2.89
N GLY A 55 1.22 -16.64 2.76
CA GLY A 55 1.84 -16.31 1.47
C GLY A 55 0.94 -15.52 0.50
N CYS A 56 -0.32 -15.26 0.86
CA CYS A 56 -1.29 -14.54 0.03
C CYS A 56 -1.39 -13.05 0.36
N CYS A 57 -0.48 -12.57 1.22
CA CYS A 57 -0.39 -11.19 1.68
C CYS A 57 0.94 -10.56 1.25
N GLU A 58 0.87 -9.35 0.69
CA GLU A 58 2.02 -8.47 0.42
C GLU A 58 1.94 -7.20 1.28
N PHE A 59 3.10 -6.71 1.73
CA PHE A 59 3.22 -5.42 2.40
C PHE A 59 3.86 -4.40 1.46
N LEU A 60 3.20 -3.25 1.32
CA LEU A 60 3.65 -2.12 0.53
C LEU A 60 4.58 -1.24 1.37
N ALA A 61 5.53 -0.60 0.69
CA ALA A 61 6.30 0.47 1.30
C ALA A 61 5.54 1.79 1.23
N GLU A 62 5.65 2.59 2.28
CA GLU A 62 5.18 3.98 2.33
C GLU A 62 6.12 4.80 3.22
N PRO A 63 6.11 6.14 3.16
CA PRO A 63 6.91 6.96 4.08
C PRO A 63 6.60 6.60 5.54
N TYR A 64 7.63 6.41 6.38
CA TYR A 64 7.47 6.00 7.78
C TYR A 64 6.49 6.88 8.55
N SER A 65 6.61 8.19 8.34
CA SER A 65 5.80 9.22 8.98
C SER A 65 4.41 9.40 8.37
N HIS A 66 4.14 8.76 7.21
CA HIS A 66 3.02 9.10 6.33
C HIS A 66 3.02 10.58 5.89
N GLY A 67 4.19 11.23 5.91
CA GLY A 67 4.37 12.64 5.58
C GLY A 67 4.41 12.94 4.08
N LEU A 68 4.55 14.22 3.75
CA LEU A 68 4.64 14.75 2.38
C LEU A 68 6.09 15.08 1.97
N SER A 69 7.07 14.37 2.54
CA SER A 69 8.51 14.60 2.30
C SER A 69 8.89 14.48 0.82
N SER A 70 8.13 13.68 0.05
CA SER A 70 8.31 13.54 -1.41
C SER A 70 8.16 14.82 -2.22
N LEU A 71 7.61 15.90 -1.62
CA LEU A 71 7.39 17.18 -2.31
C LEU A 71 8.48 18.23 -2.02
N THR A 72 9.26 18.05 -0.96
CA THR A 72 10.11 19.11 -0.43
C THR A 72 11.57 18.70 -0.27
N ASN A 73 11.85 17.44 0.08
CA ASN A 73 13.20 17.00 0.37
C ASN A 73 13.39 15.52 0.01
N ASP A 74 14.12 15.29 -1.08
CA ASP A 74 14.41 13.96 -1.63
C ASP A 74 15.22 13.06 -0.69
N GLU A 75 16.18 13.62 0.06
CA GLU A 75 17.01 12.85 0.99
C GLU A 75 16.17 12.36 2.17
N CYS A 76 15.42 13.29 2.79
CA CYS A 76 14.48 12.99 3.86
C CYS A 76 13.43 11.96 3.41
N PHE A 77 12.91 12.11 2.19
CA PHE A 77 11.98 11.14 1.61
C PHE A 77 12.58 9.75 1.48
N LYS A 78 13.79 9.62 0.91
CA LYS A 78 14.48 8.34 0.77
C LYS A 78 14.74 7.69 2.13
N GLU A 79 15.22 8.45 3.10
CA GLU A 79 15.47 7.96 4.45
C GLU A 79 14.18 7.46 5.12
N ASP A 80 13.08 8.22 5.01
CA ASP A 80 11.79 7.86 5.61
C ASP A 80 11.22 6.57 4.99
N VAL A 81 11.34 6.41 3.67
CA VAL A 81 10.89 5.20 2.96
C VAL A 81 11.78 3.99 3.31
N LEU A 82 13.11 4.15 3.33
CA LEU A 82 14.03 3.07 3.65
C LEU A 82 13.88 2.62 5.10
N ARG A 83 13.63 3.54 6.03
CA ARG A 83 13.31 3.24 7.43
C ARG A 83 12.04 2.39 7.53
N GLN A 84 10.99 2.72 6.79
CA GLN A 84 9.74 1.94 6.79
C GLN A 84 9.94 0.55 6.18
N ALA A 85 10.67 0.46 5.07
CA ALA A 85 10.99 -0.81 4.44
C ALA A 85 11.83 -1.72 5.36
N ALA A 86 12.74 -1.14 6.15
CA ALA A 86 13.52 -1.87 7.16
C ALA A 86 12.61 -2.41 8.27
N LYS A 87 11.71 -1.60 8.82
CA LYS A 87 10.75 -2.03 9.86
C LYS A 87 9.80 -3.11 9.36
N MET A 88 9.31 -3.01 8.11
CA MET A 88 8.51 -4.06 7.48
C MET A 88 9.27 -5.39 7.36
N LYS A 89 10.56 -5.32 7.00
CA LYS A 89 11.41 -6.52 6.93
C LYS A 89 11.68 -7.12 8.31
N GLU A 90 11.89 -6.28 9.32
CA GLU A 90 12.08 -6.70 10.72
C GLU A 90 10.85 -7.44 11.24
N LEU A 91 9.65 -6.87 11.05
CA LEU A 91 8.40 -7.46 11.53
C LEU A 91 7.99 -8.69 10.72
N PHE A 92 7.91 -8.59 9.40
CA PHE A 92 7.26 -9.60 8.57
C PHE A 92 8.23 -10.49 7.78
N GLY A 93 9.55 -10.27 7.91
CA GLY A 93 10.59 -11.00 7.17
C GLY A 93 10.63 -10.70 5.67
N LYS A 94 9.77 -9.80 5.17
CA LYS A 94 9.62 -9.50 3.73
C LYS A 94 10.00 -8.06 3.45
N LYS A 95 10.92 -7.86 2.49
CA LYS A 95 11.23 -6.52 1.97
C LYS A 95 10.13 -6.10 0.97
N PRO A 96 9.45 -4.96 1.17
CA PRO A 96 8.47 -4.45 0.23
C PRO A 96 9.05 -4.26 -1.18
N LYS A 97 8.26 -4.59 -2.20
CA LYS A 97 8.66 -4.45 -3.63
C LYS A 97 7.90 -3.35 -4.35
N ILE A 98 6.72 -3.03 -3.86
CA ILE A 98 5.81 -2.03 -4.41
C ILE A 98 5.69 -0.88 -3.42
N PHE A 99 5.71 0.33 -3.94
CA PHE A 99 5.64 1.57 -3.17
C PHE A 99 4.27 2.23 -3.30
N ARG A 100 3.78 2.80 -2.21
CA ARG A 100 2.59 3.64 -2.17
C ARG A 100 2.95 4.93 -1.45
N ASN A 101 2.89 6.05 -2.16
CA ASN A 101 3.17 7.34 -1.54
C ASN A 101 1.97 7.84 -0.73
N SER A 102 2.24 8.75 0.20
CA SER A 102 1.23 9.50 0.93
C SER A 102 0.26 10.16 -0.04
N SER A 103 -1.04 9.97 0.20
CA SER A 103 -2.12 10.47 -0.67
C SER A 103 -2.01 10.07 -2.15
N LEU A 104 -1.27 9.00 -2.49
CA LEU A 104 -1.02 8.56 -3.87
C LEU A 104 -0.35 9.62 -4.76
N ILE A 105 0.35 10.57 -4.14
CA ILE A 105 1.04 11.66 -4.84
C ILE A 105 2.14 11.10 -5.75
N TYR A 106 2.15 11.58 -6.99
CA TYR A 106 3.07 11.14 -8.02
C TYR A 106 3.49 12.30 -8.92
N SER A 107 4.76 12.27 -9.29
CA SER A 107 5.36 12.99 -10.41
C SER A 107 6.38 12.05 -11.06
N ASP A 108 6.80 12.32 -12.29
CA ASP A 108 7.84 11.53 -12.95
C ASP A 108 9.15 11.52 -12.13
N ASP A 109 9.49 12.64 -11.48
CA ASP A 109 10.67 12.77 -10.60
C ASP A 109 10.55 11.89 -9.34
N ILE A 110 9.38 11.87 -8.69
CA ILE A 110 9.12 10.96 -7.57
C ILE A 110 9.25 9.51 -8.06
N GLY A 111 8.72 9.20 -9.24
CA GLY A 111 8.84 7.89 -9.87
C GLY A 111 10.30 7.50 -10.10
N ALA A 112 11.14 8.40 -10.63
CA ALA A 112 12.56 8.15 -10.83
C ALA A 112 13.28 7.89 -9.49
N THR A 113 12.98 8.69 -8.46
CA THR A 113 13.52 8.48 -7.11
C THR A 113 13.11 7.13 -6.53
N VAL A 114 11.82 6.76 -6.64
CA VAL A 114 11.32 5.45 -6.18
C VAL A 114 11.97 4.29 -6.94
N ALA A 115 12.15 4.42 -8.26
CA ALA A 115 12.87 3.44 -9.05
C ALA A 115 14.33 3.29 -8.62
N SER A 116 15.02 4.40 -8.32
CA SER A 116 16.41 4.40 -7.85
C SER A 116 16.60 3.67 -6.51
N MET A 117 15.56 3.63 -5.66
CA MET A 117 15.57 2.86 -4.41
C MET A 117 15.35 1.34 -4.62
N GLY A 118 15.11 0.91 -5.87
CA GLY A 118 14.97 -0.50 -6.24
C GLY A 118 13.53 -1.06 -6.15
N PHE A 119 12.52 -0.18 -6.05
CA PHE A 119 11.12 -0.60 -6.12
C PHE A 119 10.74 -1.01 -7.55
N LYS A 120 9.86 -2.02 -7.66
CA LYS A 120 9.42 -2.58 -8.95
C LYS A 120 8.14 -1.93 -9.48
N GLY A 121 7.37 -1.29 -8.60
CA GLY A 121 6.20 -0.55 -8.99
C GLY A 121 5.71 0.41 -7.93
N MET A 122 4.80 1.28 -8.34
CA MET A 122 4.23 2.33 -7.52
C MET A 122 2.71 2.44 -7.74
N LEU A 123 1.96 2.65 -6.67
CA LEU A 123 0.55 2.99 -6.73
C LEU A 123 0.38 4.51 -6.89
N THR A 124 -0.49 4.94 -7.80
CA THR A 124 -0.82 6.36 -8.00
C THR A 124 -2.32 6.56 -8.28
N GLU A 125 -2.75 7.82 -8.29
CA GLU A 125 -4.13 8.19 -8.52
C GLU A 125 -4.52 8.04 -10.00
N GLY A 126 -5.69 7.44 -10.24
CA GLY A 126 -6.25 7.21 -11.58
C GLY A 126 -7.38 8.17 -11.91
N ALA A 127 -7.37 9.37 -11.33
CA ALA A 127 -8.40 10.39 -11.59
C ALA A 127 -8.44 10.75 -13.09
N LYS A 128 -9.65 11.02 -13.60
CA LYS A 128 -9.89 11.34 -15.02
C LYS A 128 -9.02 12.50 -15.54
N GLN A 129 -8.72 13.48 -14.69
CA GLN A 129 -7.86 14.61 -15.05
C GLN A 129 -6.39 14.22 -15.30
N ILE A 130 -5.93 13.14 -14.66
CA ILE A 130 -4.56 12.61 -14.81
C ILE A 130 -4.49 11.70 -16.04
N LEU A 131 -5.49 10.83 -16.20
CA LEU A 131 -5.49 9.82 -17.27
C LEU A 131 -6.04 10.32 -18.61
N GLY A 132 -6.84 11.38 -18.62
CA GLY A 132 -7.55 11.84 -19.80
C GLY A 132 -8.48 10.74 -20.35
N TRP A 133 -8.11 10.17 -21.50
CA TRP A 133 -8.84 9.09 -22.17
C TRP A 133 -8.33 7.68 -21.82
N LYS A 134 -7.23 7.59 -21.07
CA LYS A 134 -6.62 6.31 -20.67
C LYS A 134 -7.42 5.65 -19.54
N SER A 135 -7.37 4.32 -19.48
CA SER A 135 -8.05 3.54 -18.43
C SER A 135 -7.10 3.23 -17.26
N PRO A 136 -7.56 3.31 -15.99
CA PRO A 136 -6.75 2.92 -14.82
C PRO A 136 -6.48 1.41 -14.73
N HIS A 137 -7.15 0.60 -15.57
CA HIS A 137 -7.05 -0.88 -15.54
C HIS A 137 -5.86 -1.45 -16.33
N TYR A 138 -4.98 -0.59 -16.82
CA TYR A 138 -3.75 -1.00 -17.48
C TYR A 138 -2.54 -0.70 -16.60
N VAL A 139 -1.47 -1.46 -16.81
CA VAL A 139 -0.17 -1.18 -16.21
C VAL A 139 0.54 -0.14 -17.05
N TYR A 140 0.91 0.98 -16.42
CA TYR A 140 1.72 2.02 -17.05
C TYR A 140 3.16 1.94 -16.56
N HIS A 141 4.03 2.76 -17.15
CA HIS A 141 5.44 2.84 -16.80
C HIS A 141 5.79 4.29 -16.53
N CYS A 142 6.68 4.53 -15.56
CA CYS A 142 7.24 5.85 -15.31
C CYS A 142 8.03 6.31 -16.55
N CYS A 143 7.83 7.56 -16.97
CA CYS A 143 8.48 8.09 -18.18
C CYS A 143 10.00 8.17 -18.00
N GLN A 144 10.46 8.63 -16.83
CA GLN A 144 11.88 8.78 -16.51
C GLN A 144 12.55 7.46 -16.06
N ALA A 145 11.77 6.47 -15.65
CA ALA A 145 12.27 5.16 -15.21
C ALA A 145 11.36 4.02 -15.70
N PRO A 146 11.50 3.57 -16.96
CA PRO A 146 10.60 2.59 -17.56
C PRO A 146 10.56 1.22 -16.86
N SER A 147 11.55 0.90 -16.03
CA SER A 147 11.56 -0.31 -15.20
C SER A 147 10.51 -0.26 -14.08
N LEU A 148 10.06 0.93 -13.67
CA LEU A 148 9.05 1.12 -12.63
C LEU A 148 7.64 1.07 -13.22
N LYS A 149 6.86 0.08 -12.76
CA LYS A 149 5.46 -0.09 -13.15
C LYS A 149 4.54 0.82 -12.32
N LEU A 150 3.56 1.42 -12.95
CA LEU A 150 2.55 2.26 -12.31
C LEU A 150 1.20 1.55 -12.35
N LEU A 151 0.59 1.41 -11.18
CA LEU A 151 -0.77 0.89 -11.01
C LEU A 151 -1.64 2.03 -10.52
N LEU A 152 -2.76 2.27 -11.21
CA LEU A 152 -3.60 3.42 -10.96
C LEU A 152 -4.85 2.99 -10.22
N ARG A 153 -5.23 3.81 -9.24
CA ARG A 153 -6.47 3.62 -8.50
C ARG A 153 -7.66 3.78 -9.44
N ASP A 154 -8.56 2.80 -9.43
CA ASP A 154 -9.90 2.99 -9.98
C ASP A 154 -10.71 3.85 -9.00
N TYR A 155 -10.72 5.16 -9.24
CA TYR A 155 -11.38 6.10 -8.34
C TYR A 155 -12.89 5.87 -8.26
N LYS A 156 -13.56 5.44 -9.35
CA LYS A 156 -15.01 5.20 -9.35
C LYS A 156 -15.36 4.03 -8.45
N LEU A 157 -14.72 2.89 -8.69
CA LEU A 157 -14.95 1.68 -7.90
C LEU A 157 -14.56 1.92 -6.43
N SER A 158 -13.42 2.56 -6.20
CA SER A 158 -12.94 2.83 -4.84
C SER A 158 -13.85 3.78 -4.06
N ASP A 159 -14.36 4.84 -4.70
CA ASP A 159 -15.27 5.79 -4.04
C ASP A 159 -16.66 5.21 -3.83
N ASP A 160 -17.16 4.37 -4.74
CA ASP A 160 -18.43 3.66 -4.56
C ASP A 160 -18.34 2.69 -3.38
N ILE A 161 -17.24 1.91 -3.26
CA ILE A 161 -17.01 1.07 -2.07
C ILE A 161 -16.96 1.95 -0.81
N ARG A 162 -16.16 3.02 -0.81
CA ARG A 162 -16.04 3.90 0.36
C ARG A 162 -17.38 4.46 0.83
N SER A 163 -18.21 4.92 -0.10
CA SER A 163 -19.46 5.60 0.22
C SER A 163 -20.62 4.65 0.51
N ARG A 164 -20.62 3.45 -0.06
CA ARG A 164 -21.79 2.57 -0.06
C ARG A 164 -21.54 1.20 0.58
N CYS A 165 -20.32 0.86 1.03
CA CYS A 165 -20.04 -0.45 1.63
C CYS A 165 -20.92 -0.78 2.86
N SER A 166 -21.46 0.22 3.56
CA SER A 166 -22.38 0.02 4.68
C SER A 166 -23.86 -0.02 4.28
N ASN A 167 -24.19 0.23 3.01
CA ASN A 167 -25.56 0.21 2.50
C ASN A 167 -25.89 -1.19 1.96
N SER A 168 -26.68 -1.95 2.72
CA SER A 168 -27.13 -3.29 2.34
C SER A 168 -28.22 -3.33 1.27
N MET A 169 -28.76 -2.17 0.85
CA MET A 169 -29.74 -2.06 -0.26
C MET A 169 -29.11 -1.72 -1.61
N TRP A 170 -27.78 -1.77 -1.69
CA TRP A 170 -27.00 -1.71 -2.93
C TRP A 170 -27.33 -2.90 -3.83
#